data_AF-A0A5E3WYZ3-F1
#
_entry.id   AF-A0A5E3WYZ3-F1
#
_cell.length_a   1.000
_cell.length_b   1.000
_cell.length_c   1.000
_cell.angle_alpha   90.00
_cell.angle_beta   90.00
_cell.angle_gamma   90.00
#
_symmetry.space_group_name_H-M   'P 1'
#
loop_
_entity.id
_entity.type
_entity.pdbx_description
1 polymer ?
#
loop_
_entity_poly.entity_id
_entity_poly.type
_entity_poly.pdbx_seq_one_letter_code
_entity_poly.pdbx_strand_id
1 'polypeptide(L)'
;MRCPSRQPNSWGPPSESDAISIDDLSPLIRLNSLRCIDIAHVYPIKVTDAELVAFAGALPQLEALILNECPSIRDVAPTLTIDCLPALAQVLPRLEILGLFFDASNEAAYKPASHTFQRLKLARLNRSPVNHGQCRDIALYLSTVLTDGTELDMTIKHIRFDVLTMPCPSCRHWKEIDRYFSVIMESRRWTREARAMLSLHSLTM
;
A
#
# COMPACT_ATOMS: atom_id res chain seq x y z
N MET A 1 36.47 37.67 14.00
CA MET A 1 35.71 36.56 14.61
C MET A 1 35.48 35.51 13.53
N ARG A 2 36.06 34.32 13.66
CA ARG A 2 35.83 33.20 12.72
C ARG A 2 34.59 32.44 13.20
N CYS A 3 33.64 32.18 12.30
CA CYS A 3 32.53 31.27 12.58
C CYS A 3 33.09 29.91 13.01
N PRO A 4 32.62 29.30 14.11
CA PRO A 4 33.02 27.95 14.46
C PRO A 4 32.56 27.03 13.33
N SER A 5 33.48 26.25 12.79
CA SER A 5 33.20 25.21 11.81
C SER A 5 32.12 24.28 12.38
N ARG A 6 30.95 24.27 11.75
CA ARG A 6 29.90 23.28 12.01
C ARG A 6 30.53 21.91 11.82
N GLN A 7 30.73 21.15 12.89
CA GLN A 7 31.08 19.74 12.75
C GLN A 7 29.97 19.09 11.92
N PRO A 8 30.30 18.34 10.86
CA PRO A 8 29.30 17.58 10.13
C PRO A 8 28.62 16.66 11.15
N ASN A 9 27.33 16.88 11.31
CA ASN A 9 26.49 16.27 12.31
C ASN A 9 26.77 14.76 12.38
N SER A 10 27.08 14.23 13.57
CA SER A 10 27.44 12.83 13.82
C SER A 10 26.27 11.85 13.72
N TRP A 11 25.25 12.17 12.92
CA TRP A 11 24.15 11.24 12.66
C TRP A 11 24.66 10.27 11.59
N GLY A 12 25.25 9.17 12.04
CA GLY A 12 25.34 7.98 11.20
C GLY A 12 23.94 7.59 10.72
N PRO A 13 23.83 6.76 9.65
CA PRO A 13 22.53 6.20 9.28
C PRO A 13 21.90 5.55 10.53
N PRO A 14 20.58 5.68 10.72
CA PRO A 14 19.88 4.97 11.79
C PRO A 14 20.27 3.49 11.76
N SER A 15 20.28 2.86 12.91
CA SER A 15 20.43 1.41 13.01
C SER A 15 19.10 0.73 12.65
N GLU A 16 19.13 -0.57 12.32
CA GLU A 16 17.89 -1.33 12.08
C GLU A 16 17.00 -1.44 13.34
N SER A 17 17.59 -1.29 14.53
CA SER A 17 16.85 -1.17 15.80
C SER A 17 16.02 0.11 15.89
N ASP A 18 16.33 1.13 15.07
CA ASP A 18 15.57 2.38 15.02
C ASP A 18 14.40 2.31 14.02
N ALA A 19 14.12 1.15 13.44
CA ALA A 19 12.96 0.95 12.58
C ALA A 19 11.66 1.19 13.37
N ILE A 20 10.75 1.96 12.78
CA ILE A 20 9.43 2.24 13.36
C ILE A 20 8.71 0.93 13.67
N SER A 21 8.17 0.84 14.88
CA SER A 21 7.41 -0.29 15.42
C SER A 21 5.97 0.11 15.72
N ILE A 22 5.15 -0.84 16.18
CA ILE A 22 3.78 -0.55 16.61
C ILE A 22 3.72 0.38 17.84
N ASP A 23 4.73 0.32 18.71
CA ASP A 23 4.79 1.17 19.92
C ASP A 23 4.97 2.65 19.54
N ASP A 24 5.71 2.92 18.45
CA ASP A 24 5.92 4.27 17.93
C ASP A 24 4.65 4.85 17.30
N LEU A 25 3.80 4.00 16.70
CA LEU A 25 2.54 4.40 16.06
C LEU A 25 1.40 4.54 17.07
N SER A 26 1.39 3.72 18.12
CA SER A 26 0.30 3.64 19.10
C SER A 26 -0.19 4.98 19.67
N PRO A 27 0.67 5.98 19.96
CA PRO A 27 0.20 7.28 20.43
C PRO A 27 -0.78 7.99 19.49
N LEU A 28 -0.71 7.71 18.17
CA LEU A 28 -1.57 8.33 17.16
C LEU A 28 -3.04 7.92 17.30
N ILE A 29 -3.34 6.78 17.93
CA ILE A 29 -4.73 6.32 18.14
C ILE A 29 -5.54 7.29 19.02
N ARG A 30 -4.85 8.15 19.79
CA ARG A 30 -5.50 9.18 20.62
C ARG A 30 -6.03 10.36 19.80
N LEU A 31 -5.65 10.45 18.53
CA LEU A 31 -6.05 11.50 17.61
C LEU A 31 -7.32 11.08 16.85
N ASN A 32 -8.47 11.13 17.52
CA ASN A 32 -9.75 10.61 16.99
C ASN A 32 -10.26 11.29 15.69
N SER A 33 -9.65 12.40 15.29
CA SER A 33 -9.97 13.13 14.06
C SER A 33 -8.91 12.98 12.97
N LEU A 34 -7.95 12.07 13.15
CA LEU A 34 -6.89 11.83 12.18
C LEU A 34 -7.49 11.27 10.88
N ARG A 35 -7.21 11.95 9.77
CA ARG A 35 -7.66 11.55 8.42
C ARG A 35 -6.51 11.10 7.52
N CYS A 36 -5.30 11.53 7.82
CA CYS A 36 -4.13 11.27 7.01
C CYS A 36 -2.97 10.86 7.92
N ILE A 37 -2.39 9.71 7.62
CA ILE A 37 -1.09 9.29 8.10
C ILE A 37 -0.20 9.17 6.88
N ASP A 38 0.92 9.87 6.91
CA ASP A 38 2.00 9.76 5.92
C ASP A 38 3.32 9.74 6.70
N ILE A 39 3.85 8.54 6.87
CA ILE A 39 5.08 8.28 7.60
C ILE A 39 6.02 7.57 6.64
N ALA A 40 7.25 8.05 6.56
CA ALA A 40 8.28 7.41 5.75
C ALA A 40 9.56 7.27 6.57
N HIS A 41 10.31 6.20 6.32
CA HIS A 41 11.48 5.81 7.10
C HIS A 41 12.50 5.06 6.24
N VAL A 42 13.78 5.11 6.61
CA VAL A 42 14.84 4.48 5.81
C VAL A 42 14.74 2.95 5.82
N TYR A 43 14.36 2.35 6.95
CA TYR A 43 14.08 0.92 7.10
C TYR A 43 12.59 0.59 6.93
N PRO A 44 12.24 -0.61 6.46
CA PRO A 44 10.88 -1.14 6.54
C PRO A 44 10.37 -1.08 7.98
N ILE A 45 9.07 -0.92 8.12
CA ILE A 45 8.40 -0.83 9.42
C ILE A 45 8.30 -2.22 10.00
N LYS A 46 8.56 -2.36 11.31
CA LYS A 46 8.47 -3.60 12.07
C LYS A 46 7.09 -3.72 12.71
N VAL A 47 6.09 -3.97 11.87
CA VAL A 47 4.68 -4.15 12.27
C VAL A 47 4.13 -5.39 11.59
N THR A 48 3.45 -6.25 12.34
CA THR A 48 2.75 -7.42 11.80
C THR A 48 1.38 -7.05 11.24
N ASP A 49 0.80 -7.93 10.42
CA ASP A 49 -0.53 -7.70 9.85
C ASP A 49 -1.60 -7.47 10.93
N ALA A 50 -1.56 -8.25 12.01
CA ALA A 50 -2.51 -8.14 13.12
C ALA A 50 -2.38 -6.81 13.87
N GLU A 51 -1.16 -6.36 14.12
CA GLU A 51 -0.89 -5.07 14.77
C GLU A 51 -1.33 -3.90 13.90
N LEU A 52 -1.04 -3.93 12.59
CA LEU A 52 -1.46 -2.88 11.67
C LEU A 52 -2.98 -2.78 11.58
N VAL A 53 -3.67 -3.92 11.51
CA VAL A 53 -5.14 -3.96 11.46
C VAL A 53 -5.75 -3.42 12.76
N ALA A 54 -5.21 -3.80 13.92
CA ALA A 54 -5.67 -3.27 15.20
C ALA A 54 -5.47 -1.76 15.31
N PHE A 55 -4.30 -1.26 14.88
CA PHE A 55 -3.99 0.17 14.83
C PHE A 55 -4.94 0.93 13.88
N ALA A 56 -5.11 0.44 12.65
CA ALA A 56 -5.99 1.03 11.66
C ALA A 56 -7.45 1.05 12.12
N GLY A 57 -7.91 -0.02 12.78
CA GLY A 57 -9.27 -0.12 13.31
C GLY A 57 -9.56 0.87 14.43
N ALA A 58 -8.54 1.34 15.16
CA ALA A 58 -8.69 2.43 16.13
C ALA A 58 -8.85 3.82 15.47
N LEU A 59 -8.63 3.92 14.15
CA LEU A 59 -8.66 5.17 13.38
C LEU A 59 -9.64 5.10 12.19
N PRO A 60 -10.95 4.88 12.44
CA PRO A 60 -11.93 4.59 11.37
C PRO A 60 -12.24 5.79 10.45
N GLN A 61 -11.72 6.98 10.76
CA GLN A 61 -11.88 8.20 9.97
C GLN A 61 -10.76 8.40 8.95
N LEU A 62 -9.78 7.50 8.88
CA LEU A 62 -8.67 7.62 7.94
C LEU A 62 -9.14 7.56 6.49
N GLU A 63 -8.66 8.53 5.72
CA GLU A 63 -8.83 8.68 4.28
C GLU A 63 -7.52 8.40 3.55
N ALA A 64 -6.37 8.60 4.21
CA ALA A 64 -5.06 8.25 3.69
C ALA A 64 -4.21 7.54 4.75
N LEU A 65 -3.71 6.36 4.40
CA LEU A 65 -2.73 5.60 5.17
C LEU A 65 -1.54 5.30 4.27
N ILE A 66 -0.48 6.07 4.44
CA ILE A 66 0.78 5.91 3.74
C ILE A 66 1.82 5.59 4.82
N LEU A 67 2.19 4.32 4.89
CA LEU A 67 3.05 3.78 5.94
C LEU A 67 4.29 3.17 5.30
N ASN A 68 5.26 4.04 5.05
CA ASN A 68 6.57 3.78 4.48
C ASN A 68 6.52 2.86 3.25
N GLU A 69 5.82 3.30 2.21
CA GLU A 69 5.63 2.56 0.96
C GLU A 69 6.93 2.39 0.15
N CYS A 70 7.97 3.13 0.50
CA CYS A 70 9.25 3.12 -0.21
C CYS A 70 10.45 3.27 0.73
N PRO A 71 10.75 2.26 1.58
CA PRO A 71 11.98 2.26 2.35
C PRO A 71 13.21 2.26 1.44
N SER A 72 14.29 2.88 1.92
CA SER A 72 15.57 2.97 1.21
C SER A 72 16.37 1.68 1.36
N ILE A 73 16.37 1.13 2.58
CA ILE A 73 17.03 -0.11 2.95
C ILE A 73 16.02 -1.25 2.73
N ARG A 74 16.40 -2.28 1.95
CA ARG A 74 15.48 -3.34 1.47
C ARG A 74 16.10 -4.74 1.52
N ASP A 75 17.28 -4.87 2.09
CA ASP A 75 17.88 -6.16 2.46
C ASP A 75 17.15 -6.81 3.65
N VAL A 76 16.41 -6.02 4.43
CA VAL A 76 15.46 -6.50 5.43
C VAL A 76 14.10 -6.74 4.80
N ALA A 77 13.57 -7.97 4.95
CA ALA A 77 12.23 -8.32 4.50
C ALA A 77 11.17 -7.58 5.34
N PRO A 78 10.09 -7.06 4.72
CA PRO A 78 8.98 -6.51 5.47
C PRO A 78 8.28 -7.59 6.30
N THR A 79 7.82 -7.22 7.50
CA THR A 79 7.00 -8.09 8.35
C THR A 79 5.53 -8.09 7.96
N LEU A 80 5.08 -7.02 7.31
CA LEU A 80 3.76 -6.95 6.69
C LEU A 80 3.71 -7.86 5.48
N THR A 81 2.57 -8.53 5.29
CA THR A 81 2.31 -9.34 4.10
C THR A 81 1.13 -8.78 3.33
N ILE A 82 0.97 -9.22 2.09
CA ILE A 82 -0.19 -8.87 1.27
C ILE A 82 -1.53 -9.29 1.89
N ASP A 83 -1.53 -10.25 2.82
CA ASP A 83 -2.74 -10.76 3.50
C ASP A 83 -3.39 -9.73 4.44
N CYS A 84 -2.71 -8.64 4.79
CA CYS A 84 -3.33 -7.56 5.57
C CYS A 84 -4.42 -6.80 4.81
N LEU A 85 -4.40 -6.79 3.46
CA LEU A 85 -5.25 -5.92 2.65
C LEU A 85 -6.77 -6.12 2.87
N PRO A 86 -7.32 -7.34 2.93
CA PRO A 86 -8.75 -7.54 3.15
C PRO A 86 -9.17 -7.10 4.56
N ALA A 87 -8.35 -7.35 5.57
CA ALA A 87 -8.63 -6.92 6.93
C ALA A 87 -8.58 -5.38 7.06
N LEU A 88 -7.64 -4.73 6.37
CA LEU A 88 -7.61 -3.27 6.26
C LEU A 88 -8.84 -2.72 5.55
N ALA A 89 -9.28 -3.35 4.46
CA ALA A 89 -10.52 -2.98 3.76
C ALA A 89 -11.75 -3.05 4.66
N GLN A 90 -11.79 -4.00 5.59
CA GLN A 90 -12.86 -4.14 6.57
C GLN A 90 -12.86 -3.00 7.60
N VAL A 91 -11.70 -2.63 8.13
CA VAL A 91 -11.61 -1.67 9.25
C VAL A 91 -11.46 -0.20 8.80
N LEU A 92 -11.13 0.05 7.53
CA LEU A 92 -10.95 1.40 6.96
C LEU A 92 -11.98 1.71 5.85
N PRO A 93 -13.26 1.92 6.18
CA PRO A 93 -14.33 2.11 5.18
C PRO A 93 -14.22 3.41 4.37
N ARG A 94 -13.40 4.35 4.83
CA ARG A 94 -13.22 5.68 4.21
C ARG A 94 -11.90 5.85 3.47
N LEU A 95 -11.05 4.82 3.45
CA LEU A 95 -9.73 4.92 2.87
C LEU A 95 -9.82 5.21 1.37
N GLU A 96 -9.17 6.28 0.95
CA GLU A 96 -9.05 6.71 -0.44
C GLU A 96 -7.62 6.51 -0.98
N ILE A 97 -6.62 6.57 -0.10
CA ILE A 97 -5.20 6.39 -0.45
C ILE A 97 -4.55 5.37 0.49
N LEU A 98 -3.94 4.35 -0.09
CA LEU A 98 -3.15 3.35 0.62
C LEU A 98 -1.72 3.33 0.07
N GLY A 99 -0.73 3.42 0.95
CA GLY A 99 0.67 3.20 0.60
C GLY A 99 1.32 2.29 1.63
N LEU A 100 1.81 1.13 1.20
CA LEU A 100 2.43 0.14 2.07
C LEU A 100 3.61 -0.54 1.37
N PHE A 101 4.58 -0.95 2.17
CA PHE A 101 5.63 -1.86 1.78
C PHE A 101 5.45 -3.18 2.52
N PHE A 102 5.14 -4.25 1.79
CA PHE A 102 4.81 -5.57 2.34
C PHE A 102 5.40 -6.70 1.49
N ASP A 103 5.45 -7.90 2.03
CA ASP A 103 5.84 -9.10 1.30
C ASP A 103 4.66 -9.66 0.50
N ALA A 104 4.80 -9.69 -0.83
CA ALA A 104 3.86 -10.32 -1.75
C ALA A 104 4.51 -11.51 -2.46
N SER A 105 5.35 -12.26 -1.76
CA SER A 105 6.01 -13.46 -2.28
C SER A 105 5.27 -14.75 -1.90
N ASN A 106 4.30 -14.68 -0.98
CA ASN A 106 3.54 -15.82 -0.47
C ASN A 106 2.39 -16.23 -1.40
N GLU A 107 2.51 -17.38 -2.06
CA GLU A 107 1.50 -17.90 -3.02
C GLU A 107 0.19 -18.33 -2.37
N ALA A 108 0.23 -18.75 -1.10
CA ALA A 108 -0.97 -19.23 -0.42
C ALA A 108 -2.02 -18.11 -0.21
N ALA A 109 -1.60 -16.86 -0.33
CA ALA A 109 -2.39 -15.64 -0.16
C ALA A 109 -3.35 -15.37 -1.33
N TYR A 110 -3.10 -15.90 -2.55
CA TYR A 110 -3.82 -15.49 -3.76
C TYR A 110 -5.18 -16.17 -3.95
N LYS A 111 -6.02 -16.06 -2.92
CA LYS A 111 -7.44 -16.43 -2.95
C LYS A 111 -8.29 -15.16 -3.03
N PRO A 112 -9.50 -15.22 -3.61
CA PRO A 112 -10.40 -14.07 -3.61
C PRO A 112 -10.56 -13.48 -2.21
N ALA A 113 -10.36 -12.18 -2.10
CA ALA A 113 -10.43 -11.47 -0.83
C ALA A 113 -11.83 -11.54 -0.22
N SER A 114 -11.91 -11.65 1.11
CA SER A 114 -13.17 -11.67 1.85
C SER A 114 -13.84 -10.29 1.94
N HIS A 115 -13.05 -9.23 1.77
CA HIS A 115 -13.48 -7.84 1.82
C HIS A 115 -12.78 -7.06 0.71
N THR A 116 -13.49 -6.08 0.16
CA THR A 116 -12.99 -5.14 -0.84
C THR A 116 -13.04 -3.74 -0.23
N PHE A 117 -12.02 -2.92 -0.49
CA PHE A 117 -12.08 -1.50 -0.14
C PHE A 117 -13.32 -0.85 -0.77
N GLN A 118 -13.89 0.19 -0.16
CA GLN A 118 -15.13 0.80 -0.68
C GLN A 118 -14.87 2.11 -1.43
N ARG A 119 -13.79 2.81 -1.06
CA ARG A 119 -13.49 4.17 -1.53
C ARG A 119 -12.06 4.35 -2.00
N LEU A 120 -11.29 3.27 -2.08
CA LEU A 120 -9.89 3.33 -2.43
C LEU A 120 -9.77 3.77 -3.90
N LYS A 121 -8.99 4.84 -4.10
CA LYS A 121 -8.72 5.45 -5.42
C LYS A 121 -7.27 5.24 -5.82
N LEU A 122 -6.36 5.22 -4.85
CA LEU A 122 -4.93 5.17 -5.12
C LEU A 122 -4.26 4.13 -4.21
N ALA A 123 -3.51 3.22 -4.82
CA ALA A 123 -2.70 2.24 -4.10
C ALA A 123 -1.22 2.33 -4.52
N ARG A 124 -0.33 2.64 -3.57
CA ARG A 124 1.12 2.72 -3.71
C ARG A 124 1.78 1.49 -3.12
N LEU A 125 1.94 0.47 -3.95
CA LEU A 125 2.45 -0.85 -3.56
C LEU A 125 3.73 -1.23 -4.34
N ASN A 126 4.13 -0.37 -5.27
CA ASN A 126 5.05 -0.64 -6.38
C ASN A 126 6.51 -0.92 -6.00
N ARG A 127 6.84 -0.90 -4.71
CA ARG A 127 8.16 -1.20 -4.17
C ARG A 127 8.20 -2.49 -3.37
N SER A 128 7.05 -3.01 -2.95
CA SER A 128 6.93 -4.27 -2.22
C SER A 128 7.65 -5.41 -2.96
N PRO A 129 8.43 -6.26 -2.27
CA PRO A 129 9.02 -7.45 -2.87
C PRO A 129 7.93 -8.38 -3.42
N VAL A 130 8.22 -8.96 -4.59
CA VAL A 130 7.34 -9.90 -5.29
C VAL A 130 8.19 -10.96 -5.97
N ASN A 131 7.65 -12.18 -6.08
CA ASN A 131 8.25 -13.24 -6.89
C ASN A 131 7.86 -13.09 -8.36
N HIS A 132 8.83 -13.16 -9.27
CA HIS A 132 8.63 -12.95 -10.71
C HIS A 132 7.51 -13.82 -11.30
N GLY A 133 7.35 -15.07 -10.85
CA GLY A 133 6.36 -16.00 -11.39
C GLY A 133 4.91 -15.65 -11.06
N GLN A 134 4.67 -14.68 -10.18
CA GLN A 134 3.36 -14.47 -9.53
C GLN A 134 2.66 -13.19 -9.98
N CYS A 135 3.22 -12.41 -10.92
CA CYS A 135 2.66 -11.11 -11.33
C CYS A 135 1.17 -11.19 -11.70
N ARG A 136 0.78 -12.24 -12.45
CA ARG A 136 -0.62 -12.45 -12.86
C ARG A 136 -1.54 -12.76 -11.67
N ASP A 137 -1.09 -13.62 -10.75
CA ASP A 137 -1.92 -14.07 -9.63
C ASP A 137 -2.06 -12.96 -8.58
N ILE A 138 -1.01 -12.16 -8.37
CA ILE A 138 -1.08 -10.93 -7.58
C ILE A 138 -2.08 -9.96 -8.21
N ALA A 139 -2.03 -9.75 -9.54
CA ALA A 139 -2.98 -8.87 -10.22
C ALA A 139 -4.44 -9.35 -10.09
N LEU A 140 -4.68 -10.66 -10.20
CA LEU A 140 -5.99 -11.27 -9.96
C LEU A 140 -6.43 -11.06 -8.51
N TYR A 141 -5.57 -11.36 -7.54
CA TYR A 141 -5.84 -11.13 -6.13
C TYR A 141 -6.18 -9.66 -5.84
N LEU A 142 -5.35 -8.72 -6.32
CA LEU A 142 -5.56 -7.28 -6.17
C LEU A 142 -6.91 -6.85 -6.77
N SER A 143 -7.31 -7.41 -7.91
CA SER A 143 -8.63 -7.12 -8.48
C SER A 143 -9.81 -7.53 -7.58
N THR A 144 -9.61 -8.44 -6.63
CA THR A 144 -10.68 -8.82 -5.68
C THR A 144 -10.76 -7.92 -4.46
N VAL A 145 -9.64 -7.34 -4.02
CA VAL A 145 -9.58 -6.47 -2.84
C VAL A 145 -9.69 -4.98 -3.18
N LEU A 146 -9.25 -4.55 -4.36
CA LEU A 146 -9.31 -3.17 -4.81
C LEU A 146 -10.61 -2.88 -5.56
N THR A 147 -11.11 -1.66 -5.40
CA THR A 147 -12.33 -1.17 -6.06
C THR A 147 -12.11 -0.84 -7.52
N ASP A 148 -13.19 -0.89 -8.30
CA ASP A 148 -13.18 -0.39 -9.66
C ASP A 148 -12.83 1.10 -9.69
N GLY A 149 -11.90 1.47 -10.58
CA GLY A 149 -11.33 2.82 -10.65
C GLY A 149 -10.16 3.07 -9.69
N THR A 150 -9.73 2.07 -8.91
CA THR A 150 -8.46 2.18 -8.16
C THR A 150 -7.29 2.19 -9.14
N GLU A 151 -6.39 3.15 -8.98
CA GLU A 151 -5.13 3.23 -9.72
C GLU A 151 -3.98 2.65 -8.89
N LEU A 152 -3.14 1.83 -9.52
CA LEU A 152 -1.85 1.45 -8.96
C LEU A 152 -0.83 2.54 -9.29
N ASP A 153 -0.47 3.35 -8.30
CA ASP A 153 0.46 4.47 -8.50
C ASP A 153 1.89 3.96 -8.60
N MET A 154 2.42 4.01 -9.82
CA MET A 154 3.79 3.64 -10.15
C MET A 154 4.74 4.85 -10.11
N THR A 155 4.25 6.05 -9.78
CA THR A 155 5.03 7.29 -9.90
C THR A 155 5.94 7.53 -8.69
N ILE A 156 7.11 8.11 -8.97
CA ILE A 156 8.12 8.50 -7.97
C ILE A 156 7.84 9.94 -7.49
N LYS A 157 6.79 10.60 -8.00
CA LYS A 157 6.57 12.06 -7.87
C LYS A 157 6.29 12.52 -6.44
N HIS A 158 5.94 11.59 -5.54
CA HIS A 158 5.56 11.89 -4.16
C HIS A 158 6.48 11.27 -3.10
N ILE A 159 7.61 10.69 -3.50
CA ILE A 159 8.59 10.17 -2.54
C ILE A 159 9.26 11.37 -1.87
N ARG A 160 8.87 11.66 -0.62
CA ARG A 160 9.32 12.85 0.13
C ARG A 160 10.79 12.81 0.55
N PHE A 161 11.45 11.68 0.36
CA PHE A 161 12.87 11.52 0.63
C PHE A 161 13.65 11.59 -0.69
N ASP A 162 14.85 12.15 -0.63
CA ASP A 162 15.88 12.13 -1.68
C ASP A 162 16.39 10.69 -1.97
N VAL A 163 15.52 9.66 -1.94
CA VAL A 163 15.76 8.26 -2.35
C VAL A 163 15.79 8.16 -3.88
N LEU A 164 16.29 9.20 -4.54
CA LEU A 164 16.63 9.15 -5.95
C LEU A 164 17.98 8.46 -6.04
N THR A 165 17.98 7.19 -6.48
CA THR A 165 18.95 6.60 -7.45
C THR A 165 19.02 5.08 -7.42
N MET A 166 18.53 4.39 -6.38
CA MET A 166 18.66 2.93 -6.31
C MET A 166 17.67 2.22 -7.24
N PRO A 167 18.15 1.38 -8.19
CA PRO A 167 17.29 0.48 -8.95
C PRO A 167 16.47 -0.38 -8.00
N CYS A 168 15.18 -0.52 -8.29
CA CYS A 168 14.28 -1.35 -7.51
C CYS A 168 13.90 -2.55 -8.38
N PRO A 169 14.41 -3.75 -8.08
CA PRO A 169 14.14 -4.95 -8.87
C PRO A 169 12.64 -5.24 -8.99
N SER A 170 11.87 -5.01 -7.93
CA SER A 170 10.42 -5.22 -7.90
C SER A 170 9.64 -4.26 -8.81
N CYS A 171 10.18 -3.10 -9.18
CA CYS A 171 9.46 -2.16 -10.06
C CYS A 171 9.12 -2.75 -11.42
N ARG A 172 9.94 -3.67 -11.96
CA ARG A 172 9.61 -4.33 -13.24
C ARG A 172 8.41 -5.25 -13.09
N HIS A 173 8.35 -6.01 -12.01
CA HIS A 173 7.24 -6.90 -11.71
C HIS A 173 5.96 -6.12 -11.41
N TRP A 174 6.03 -5.02 -10.66
CA TRP A 174 4.86 -4.16 -10.42
C TRP A 174 4.32 -3.50 -11.69
N LYS A 175 5.18 -3.16 -12.66
CA LYS A 175 4.72 -2.74 -14.00
C LYS A 175 3.98 -3.85 -14.75
N GLU A 176 4.36 -5.10 -14.54
CA GLU A 176 3.68 -6.25 -15.14
C GLU A 176 2.36 -6.56 -14.44
N ILE A 177 2.34 -6.53 -13.10
CA ILE A 177 1.14 -6.61 -12.27
C ILE A 177 0.12 -5.55 -12.71
N ASP A 178 0.57 -4.29 -12.85
CA ASP A 178 -0.28 -3.18 -13.28
C ASP A 178 -0.90 -3.38 -14.66
N ARG A 179 -0.15 -3.95 -15.62
CA ARG A 179 -0.70 -4.29 -16.94
C ARG A 179 -1.82 -5.33 -16.84
N TYR A 180 -1.61 -6.40 -16.09
CA TYR A 180 -2.65 -7.41 -15.87
C TYR A 180 -3.85 -6.83 -15.14
N PHE A 181 -3.61 -6.09 -14.06
CA PHE A 181 -4.62 -5.46 -13.24
C PHE A 181 -5.50 -4.52 -14.06
N SER A 182 -4.89 -3.63 -14.84
CA SER A 182 -5.60 -2.67 -15.69
C SER A 182 -6.58 -3.36 -16.65
N VAL A 183 -6.15 -4.43 -17.33
CA VAL A 183 -7.00 -5.20 -18.25
C VAL A 183 -8.16 -5.88 -17.51
N ILE A 184 -7.91 -6.44 -16.33
CA ILE A 184 -8.95 -7.09 -15.51
C ILE A 184 -10.00 -6.06 -15.08
N MET A 185 -9.57 -4.91 -14.59
CA MET A 185 -10.46 -3.85 -14.10
C MET A 185 -11.29 -3.23 -15.23
N GLU A 186 -10.69 -3.04 -16.42
CA GLU A 186 -11.41 -2.60 -17.61
C GLU A 186 -12.50 -3.61 -18.03
N SER A 187 -12.16 -4.90 -18.03
CA SER A 187 -13.11 -5.98 -18.33
C SER A 187 -14.30 -6.01 -17.35
N ARG A 188 -14.04 -5.82 -16.05
CA ARG A 188 -15.10 -5.71 -15.03
C ARG A 188 -16.00 -4.52 -15.26
N ARG A 189 -15.42 -3.38 -15.64
CA ARG A 189 -16.17 -2.17 -15.98
C ARG A 189 -17.12 -2.43 -17.16
N TRP A 190 -16.61 -2.96 -18.28
CA TRP A 190 -17.45 -3.28 -19.44
C TRP A 190 -18.57 -4.26 -19.10
N THR A 191 -18.28 -5.29 -18.29
CA THR A 191 -19.28 -6.27 -17.86
C THR A 191 -20.41 -5.63 -17.05
N ARG A 192 -20.11 -4.68 -16.17
CA ARG A 192 -21.12 -3.95 -15.40
C ARG A 192 -21.95 -3.02 -16.27
N GLU A 193 -21.31 -2.30 -17.18
CA GLU A 193 -21.99 -1.41 -18.14
C GLU A 193 -22.97 -2.20 -19.02
N ALA A 194 -22.54 -3.36 -19.55
CA ALA A 194 -23.40 -4.24 -20.33
C ALA A 194 -24.60 -4.76 -19.52
N ARG A 195 -24.37 -5.18 -18.26
CA ARG A 195 -25.46 -5.62 -17.36
C ARG A 195 -26.44 -4.50 -17.03
N ALA A 196 -25.95 -3.29 -16.78
CA ALA A 196 -26.79 -2.12 -16.52
C ALA A 196 -27.69 -1.81 -17.73
N MET A 197 -27.14 -1.84 -18.94
CA MET A 197 -27.93 -1.65 -20.17
C MET A 197 -29.03 -2.70 -20.33
N LEU A 198 -28.74 -3.98 -20.09
CA LEU A 198 -29.74 -5.06 -20.15
C LEU A 198 -30.84 -4.92 -19.10
N SER A 199 -30.50 -4.48 -17.88
CA SER A 199 -31.48 -4.25 -16.81
C SER A 199 -32.43 -3.09 -17.08
N LEU A 200 -31.97 -2.05 -17.80
CA LEU A 200 -32.81 -0.91 -18.17
C LEU A 200 -33.82 -1.28 -19.25
N HIS A 201 -33.42 -2.09 -20.24
CA HIS A 201 -34.32 -2.54 -21.31
C HIS A 201 -35.45 -3.45 -20.80
N SER A 202 -35.22 -4.19 -19.71
CA SER A 202 -36.20 -5.09 -19.09
C SER A 202 -37.19 -4.38 -18.16
N LEU A 203 -36.95 -3.13 -17.78
CA LEU A 203 -37.89 -2.30 -16.99
C LEU A 203 -38.76 -1.39 -17.87
N THR A 204 -38.44 -1.25 -19.15
CA THR A 204 -39.18 -0.43 -20.13
C THR A 204 -40.11 -1.23 -21.04
N MET A 205 -40.20 -2.55 -20.86
CA MET A 205 -41.15 -3.45 -21.51
C MET A 205 -42.16 -3.99 -20.50
#